data_AF-A0A2S7YZR6-F1
#
_entry.id   AF-A0A2S7YZR6-F1
#
_cell.length_a   1.000
_cell.length_b   1.000
_cell.length_c   1.000
_cell.angle_alpha   90.00
_cell.angle_beta   90.00
_cell.angle_gamma   90.00
#
_symmetry.space_group_name_H-M   'P 1'
#
loop_
_entity.id
_entity.type
_entity.pdbx_description
1 polymer ?
#
loop_
_entity_poly.entity_id
_entity_poly.type
_entity_poly.pdbx_seq_one_letter_code
_entity_poly.pdbx_strand_id
1 'polypeptide(L)'
;MKQLIRYISLVVVCICTFLLSGCSFVWTTENGDPATPEDIKASVEKEFSVVHPRLVLQSAVVEKEKPFQRNVYVFYDESNGFSFTINSVVHRPTLPVPGGERDTNANFVYSEEYLIHLNGKLVEEAKPYGLRMAPYEEVLELSKLSATRVAGTNKIPLFRSNEIIFVDKSVKGEDILTFMKSIYSEYKPQDNPALLHPRAERHIGIYYLPNGEADKTKAEYLIGFRYMARNDWKETMLTGIGSTGKDTFAVERDFVKILDHMIRQSI
;
A
#
# COMPACT_ATOMS: atom_id res chain seq x y z
N MET A 1 -31.79 -2.71 -47.86
CA MET A 1 -32.36 -2.89 -46.50
C MET A 1 -31.94 -4.20 -45.82
N LYS A 2 -32.16 -5.39 -46.41
CA LYS A 2 -31.81 -6.68 -45.74
C LYS A 2 -30.32 -6.85 -45.38
N GLN A 3 -29.39 -6.36 -46.20
CA GLN A 3 -27.95 -6.44 -45.90
C GLN A 3 -27.51 -5.44 -44.81
N LEU A 4 -28.11 -4.25 -44.76
CA LEU A 4 -27.83 -3.23 -43.74
C LEU A 4 -28.27 -3.68 -42.34
N ILE A 5 -29.45 -4.31 -42.25
CA ILE A 5 -29.99 -4.87 -40.98
C ILE A 5 -29.12 -6.03 -40.49
N ARG A 6 -28.60 -6.87 -41.40
CA ARG A 6 -27.64 -7.93 -41.05
C ARG A 6 -26.32 -7.37 -40.54
N TYR A 7 -25.79 -6.31 -41.16
CA TYR A 7 -24.56 -5.66 -40.70
C TYR A 7 -24.73 -5.03 -39.31
N ILE A 8 -25.84 -4.33 -39.07
CA ILE A 8 -26.15 -3.73 -37.76
C ILE A 8 -26.32 -4.82 -36.71
N SER A 9 -27.03 -5.91 -37.01
CA SER A 9 -27.18 -7.03 -36.07
C SER A 9 -25.84 -7.71 -35.79
N LEU A 10 -24.98 -7.86 -36.79
CA LEU A 10 -23.65 -8.45 -36.61
C LEU A 10 -22.73 -7.53 -35.78
N VAL A 11 -22.82 -6.21 -35.98
CA VAL A 11 -22.07 -5.23 -35.17
C VAL A 11 -22.60 -5.22 -33.73
N VAL A 12 -23.91 -5.27 -33.52
CA VAL A 12 -24.50 -5.37 -32.17
C VAL A 12 -24.13 -6.69 -31.51
N VAL A 13 -24.18 -7.82 -32.23
CA VAL A 13 -23.76 -9.12 -31.69
C VAL A 13 -22.26 -9.14 -31.41
N CYS A 14 -21.41 -8.55 -32.28
CA CYS A 14 -19.98 -8.38 -32.01
C CYS A 14 -19.74 -7.51 -30.78
N ILE A 15 -20.41 -6.36 -30.65
CA ILE A 15 -20.32 -5.49 -29.48
C ILE A 15 -20.81 -6.23 -28.24
N CYS A 16 -21.91 -6.99 -28.32
CA CYS A 16 -22.39 -7.83 -27.24
C CYS A 16 -21.41 -8.95 -26.91
N THR A 17 -20.78 -9.62 -27.87
CA THR A 17 -19.79 -10.67 -27.59
C THR A 17 -18.51 -10.08 -27.03
N PHE A 18 -18.02 -8.93 -27.51
CA PHE A 18 -16.85 -8.25 -26.95
C PHE A 18 -17.13 -7.62 -25.58
N LEU A 19 -18.39 -7.24 -25.28
CA LEU A 19 -18.83 -6.77 -23.96
C LEU A 19 -19.10 -7.94 -22.99
N LEU A 20 -19.49 -9.11 -23.49
CA LEU A 20 -19.81 -10.31 -22.69
C LEU A 20 -18.61 -11.26 -22.55
N SER A 21 -17.58 -11.13 -23.40
CA SER A 21 -16.34 -11.91 -23.32
C SER A 21 -15.22 -11.06 -22.71
N GLY A 22 -15.07 -11.12 -21.39
CA GLY A 22 -13.75 -10.95 -20.78
C GLY A 22 -13.52 -9.78 -19.82
N CYS A 23 -14.53 -9.01 -19.42
CA CYS A 23 -14.41 -8.06 -18.30
C CYS A 23 -15.70 -8.12 -17.49
N SER A 24 -15.64 -8.60 -16.24
CA SER A 24 -16.80 -8.67 -15.34
C SER A 24 -17.50 -7.31 -15.28
N PHE A 25 -18.71 -7.22 -15.84
CA PHE A 25 -19.47 -5.97 -15.91
C PHE A 25 -19.73 -5.47 -14.47
N VAL A 26 -19.35 -4.23 -14.17
CA VAL A 26 -19.48 -3.63 -12.82
C VAL A 26 -20.95 -3.63 -12.38
N TRP A 27 -21.89 -3.44 -13.32
CA TRP A 27 -23.30 -3.50 -13.03
C TRP A 27 -23.84 -4.92 -13.07
N THR A 28 -24.80 -5.20 -12.20
CA THR A 28 -25.45 -6.50 -12.11
C THR A 28 -26.87 -6.35 -11.54
N THR A 29 -27.55 -7.45 -11.26
CA THR A 29 -28.81 -7.43 -10.50
C THR A 29 -28.53 -7.64 -9.02
N GLU A 30 -29.50 -7.35 -8.14
CA GLU A 30 -29.38 -7.66 -6.71
C GLU A 30 -29.13 -9.15 -6.42
N ASN A 31 -29.54 -10.03 -7.35
CA ASN A 31 -29.33 -11.48 -7.30
C ASN A 31 -28.19 -11.95 -8.22
N GLY A 32 -27.41 -11.02 -8.76
CA GLY A 32 -26.22 -11.34 -9.53
C GLY A 32 -25.09 -11.88 -8.66
N ASP A 33 -24.16 -12.58 -9.29
CA ASP A 33 -22.99 -13.13 -8.61
C ASP A 33 -21.89 -12.06 -8.48
N PRO A 34 -21.11 -12.04 -7.37
CA PRO A 34 -19.89 -11.25 -7.27
C PRO A 34 -18.84 -11.67 -8.31
N ALA A 35 -17.70 -10.97 -8.34
CA ALA A 35 -16.59 -11.37 -9.20
C ALA A 35 -16.08 -12.78 -8.82
N THR A 36 -15.71 -13.57 -9.82
CA THR A 36 -15.18 -14.91 -9.59
C THR A 36 -13.73 -14.84 -9.12
N PRO A 37 -13.19 -15.93 -8.53
CA PRO A 37 -11.76 -16.00 -8.25
C PRO A 37 -10.87 -15.76 -9.47
N GLU A 38 -11.27 -16.23 -10.65
CA GLU A 38 -10.53 -16.06 -11.91
C GLU A 38 -10.52 -14.60 -12.36
N ASP A 39 -11.64 -13.88 -12.23
CA ASP A 39 -11.73 -12.45 -12.53
C ASP A 39 -10.77 -11.65 -11.63
N ILE A 40 -10.75 -11.99 -10.33
CA ILE A 40 -9.87 -11.33 -9.35
C ILE A 40 -8.42 -11.64 -9.63
N LYS A 41 -8.10 -12.92 -9.88
CA LYS A 41 -6.75 -13.34 -10.25
C LYS A 41 -6.25 -12.55 -11.46
N ALA A 42 -7.03 -12.52 -12.55
CA ALA A 42 -6.65 -11.81 -13.76
C ALA A 42 -6.47 -10.30 -13.52
N SER A 43 -7.33 -9.68 -12.70
CA SER A 43 -7.23 -8.27 -12.34
C SER A 43 -5.95 -7.97 -11.54
N VAL A 44 -5.69 -8.71 -10.46
CA VAL A 44 -4.54 -8.48 -9.58
C VAL A 44 -3.24 -8.79 -10.33
N GLU A 45 -3.17 -9.89 -11.07
CA GLU A 45 -1.94 -10.24 -11.81
C GLU A 45 -1.59 -9.22 -12.90
N LYS A 46 -2.60 -8.61 -13.51
CA LYS A 46 -2.41 -7.53 -14.47
C LYS A 46 -1.95 -6.23 -13.81
N GLU A 47 -2.67 -5.79 -12.76
CA GLU A 47 -2.40 -4.53 -12.06
C GLU A 47 -0.99 -4.52 -11.45
N PHE A 48 -0.60 -5.62 -10.81
CA PHE A 48 0.67 -5.77 -10.10
C PHE A 48 1.72 -6.51 -10.92
N SER A 49 1.60 -6.53 -12.25
CA SER A 49 2.51 -7.24 -13.15
C SER A 49 4.00 -6.91 -12.94
N VAL A 50 4.32 -5.72 -12.43
CA VAL A 50 5.69 -5.29 -12.10
C VAL A 50 6.37 -6.17 -11.03
N VAL A 51 5.58 -6.78 -10.13
CA VAL A 51 6.07 -7.74 -9.11
C VAL A 51 5.75 -9.20 -9.46
N HIS A 52 5.33 -9.45 -10.70
CA HIS A 52 5.11 -10.78 -11.28
C HIS A 52 4.33 -11.77 -10.37
N PRO A 53 3.18 -11.35 -9.79
CA PRO A 53 2.38 -12.22 -8.93
C PRO A 53 1.93 -13.49 -9.65
N ARG A 54 1.79 -14.57 -8.89
CA ARG A 54 1.20 -15.83 -9.35
C ARG A 54 0.21 -16.34 -8.32
N LEU A 55 -1.06 -16.03 -8.53
CA LEU A 55 -2.10 -16.27 -7.55
C LEU A 55 -2.70 -17.68 -7.66
N VAL A 56 -2.80 -18.34 -6.51
CA VAL A 56 -3.48 -19.63 -6.34
C VAL A 56 -4.58 -19.48 -5.31
N LEU A 57 -5.80 -19.85 -5.69
CA LEU A 57 -6.94 -19.85 -4.78
C LEU A 57 -6.76 -20.95 -3.73
N GLN A 58 -6.80 -20.57 -2.45
CA GLN A 58 -6.70 -21.48 -1.30
C GLN A 58 -8.08 -21.84 -0.75
N SER A 59 -8.99 -20.87 -0.68
CA SER A 59 -10.36 -21.11 -0.22
C SER A 59 -11.35 -20.12 -0.81
N ALA A 60 -12.60 -20.56 -0.97
CA ALA A 60 -13.71 -19.71 -1.33
C ALA A 60 -14.92 -19.98 -0.44
N VAL A 61 -15.46 -18.93 0.17
CA VAL A 61 -16.59 -19.01 1.10
C VAL A 61 -17.64 -17.98 0.70
N VAL A 62 -18.91 -18.38 0.69
CA VAL A 62 -20.04 -17.45 0.62
C VAL A 62 -20.33 -16.98 2.04
N GLU A 63 -19.97 -15.73 2.35
CA GLU A 63 -20.20 -15.15 3.68
C GLU A 63 -21.65 -14.68 3.83
N LYS A 64 -22.23 -14.15 2.74
CA LYS A 64 -23.60 -13.67 2.72
C LYS A 64 -24.30 -14.13 1.46
N GLU A 65 -25.41 -14.83 1.64
CA GLU A 65 -26.29 -15.25 0.57
C GLU A 65 -27.03 -14.08 -0.09
N LYS A 66 -27.62 -14.35 -1.26
CA LYS A 66 -28.45 -13.39 -2.01
C LYS A 66 -29.68 -12.93 -1.20
N PRO A 67 -30.19 -11.70 -1.44
CA PRO A 67 -29.67 -10.69 -2.37
C PRO A 67 -28.45 -9.94 -1.82
N PHE A 68 -27.67 -9.33 -2.72
CA PHE A 68 -26.41 -8.64 -2.43
C PHE A 68 -25.39 -9.59 -1.79
N GLN A 69 -25.06 -10.64 -2.55
CA GLN A 69 -24.16 -11.70 -2.12
C GLN A 69 -22.76 -11.16 -1.84
N ARG A 70 -22.09 -11.73 -0.84
CA ARG A 70 -20.68 -11.48 -0.53
C ARG A 70 -19.93 -12.80 -0.42
N ASN A 71 -18.86 -12.89 -1.18
CA ASN A 71 -17.92 -14.00 -1.15
C ASN A 71 -16.59 -13.52 -0.57
N VAL A 72 -15.93 -14.40 0.16
CA VAL A 72 -14.59 -14.22 0.71
C VAL A 72 -13.68 -15.23 0.04
N TYR A 73 -12.59 -14.75 -0.55
CA TYR A 73 -11.58 -15.61 -1.17
C TYR A 73 -10.24 -15.41 -0.46
N VAL A 74 -9.51 -16.51 -0.29
CA VAL A 74 -8.12 -16.48 0.19
C VAL A 74 -7.22 -16.91 -0.96
N PHE A 75 -6.25 -16.07 -1.29
CA PHE A 75 -5.24 -16.36 -2.30
C PHE A 75 -3.87 -16.51 -1.65
N TYR A 76 -3.04 -17.33 -2.27
CA TYR A 76 -1.59 -17.38 -2.02
C TYR A 76 -0.88 -16.92 -3.29
N ASP A 77 0.08 -16.00 -3.15
CA ASP A 77 0.98 -15.63 -4.22
C ASP A 77 2.22 -16.54 -4.19
N GLU A 78 2.33 -17.45 -5.16
CA GLU A 78 3.45 -18.38 -5.27
C GLU A 78 4.77 -17.69 -5.60
N SER A 79 4.73 -16.55 -6.32
CA SER A 79 5.94 -15.82 -6.71
C SER A 79 6.54 -15.04 -5.55
N ASN A 80 5.67 -14.44 -4.73
CA ASN A 80 6.07 -13.50 -3.67
C ASN A 80 5.93 -14.08 -2.25
N GLY A 81 5.31 -15.24 -2.08
CA GLY A 81 5.38 -16.01 -0.82
C GLY A 81 4.49 -15.50 0.31
N PHE A 82 3.33 -14.92 0.01
CA PHE A 82 2.37 -14.48 1.04
C PHE A 82 0.93 -14.81 0.67
N SER A 83 0.04 -14.81 1.68
CA SER A 83 -1.40 -14.99 1.52
C SER A 83 -2.16 -13.72 1.85
N PHE A 84 -3.31 -13.54 1.21
CA PHE A 84 -4.20 -12.42 1.47
C PHE A 84 -5.66 -12.82 1.30
N THR A 85 -6.54 -12.13 2.03
CA THR A 85 -7.98 -12.41 2.07
C THR A 85 -8.77 -11.25 1.53
N ILE A 86 -9.57 -11.48 0.49
CA ILE A 86 -10.33 -10.44 -0.20
C ILE A 86 -11.82 -10.68 -0.05
N ASN A 87 -12.58 -9.60 -0.23
CA ASN A 87 -14.03 -9.63 -0.35
C ASN A 87 -14.42 -9.31 -1.80
N SER A 88 -15.32 -10.12 -2.34
CA SER A 88 -16.03 -9.84 -3.58
C SER A 88 -17.52 -9.74 -3.28
N VAL A 89 -18.12 -8.59 -3.60
CA VAL A 89 -19.48 -8.29 -3.18
C VAL A 89 -20.34 -7.80 -4.34
N VAL A 90 -21.64 -8.04 -4.22
CA VAL A 90 -22.67 -7.27 -4.92
C VAL A 90 -23.33 -6.38 -3.88
N HIS A 91 -23.32 -5.07 -4.09
CA HIS A 91 -23.97 -4.10 -3.21
C HIS A 91 -25.00 -3.26 -3.96
N ARG A 92 -25.79 -2.51 -3.21
CA ARG A 92 -26.71 -1.52 -3.80
C ARG A 92 -25.88 -0.39 -4.40
N PRO A 93 -26.16 0.03 -5.65
CA PRO A 93 -25.48 1.17 -6.25
C PRO A 93 -25.54 2.44 -5.42
N THR A 94 -24.51 3.28 -5.52
CA THR A 94 -24.46 4.58 -4.84
C THR A 94 -25.48 5.57 -5.40
N LEU A 95 -25.77 5.48 -6.70
CA LEU A 95 -26.85 6.24 -7.35
C LEU A 95 -28.19 5.50 -7.19
N PRO A 96 -29.35 6.20 -7.21
CA PRO A 96 -30.69 5.60 -7.07
C PRO A 96 -31.10 4.84 -8.34
N VAL A 97 -30.24 3.93 -8.81
CA VAL A 97 -30.44 3.05 -9.96
C VAL A 97 -30.85 1.69 -9.41
N PRO A 98 -31.96 1.10 -9.89
CA PRO A 98 -32.33 -0.26 -9.49
C PRO A 98 -31.29 -1.26 -9.99
N GLY A 99 -30.97 -2.26 -9.16
CA GLY A 99 -30.02 -3.33 -9.50
C GLY A 99 -28.95 -3.54 -8.43
N GLY A 100 -27.82 -4.10 -8.84
CA GLY A 100 -26.64 -4.35 -8.03
C GLY A 100 -25.38 -3.83 -8.71
N GLU A 101 -24.34 -3.60 -7.90
CA GLU A 101 -23.01 -3.20 -8.34
C GLU A 101 -22.00 -4.18 -7.76
N ARG A 102 -21.13 -4.73 -8.60
CA ARG A 102 -20.02 -5.59 -8.20
C ARG A 102 -18.89 -4.71 -7.69
N ASP A 103 -18.36 -5.07 -6.53
CA ASP A 103 -17.19 -4.42 -5.95
C ASP A 103 -16.22 -5.47 -5.39
N THR A 104 -14.95 -5.13 -5.42
CA THR A 104 -13.86 -5.95 -4.91
C THR A 104 -12.78 -5.06 -4.31
N ASN A 105 -12.31 -5.44 -3.12
CA ASN A 105 -11.18 -4.78 -2.49
C ASN A 105 -9.82 -5.42 -2.85
N ALA A 106 -9.78 -6.32 -3.84
CA ALA A 106 -8.62 -7.16 -4.10
C ALA A 106 -7.32 -6.39 -4.35
N ASN A 107 -7.35 -5.36 -5.19
CA ASN A 107 -6.12 -4.59 -5.49
C ASN A 107 -5.59 -3.87 -4.24
N PHE A 108 -6.48 -3.26 -3.45
CA PHE A 108 -6.11 -2.59 -2.21
C PHE A 108 -5.52 -3.59 -1.20
N VAL A 109 -6.21 -4.70 -0.95
CA VAL A 109 -5.73 -5.72 0.00
C VAL A 109 -4.41 -6.32 -0.46
N TYR A 110 -4.28 -6.68 -1.74
CA TYR A 110 -3.03 -7.21 -2.27
C TYR A 110 -1.87 -6.24 -2.05
N SER A 111 -2.07 -4.95 -2.34
CA SER A 111 -1.03 -3.94 -2.13
C SER A 111 -0.61 -3.79 -0.67
N GLU A 112 -1.57 -3.80 0.26
CA GLU A 112 -1.28 -3.67 1.70
C GLU A 112 -0.53 -4.91 2.22
N GLU A 113 -1.00 -6.10 1.91
CA GLU A 113 -0.38 -7.36 2.34
C GLU A 113 1.00 -7.57 1.72
N TYR A 114 1.19 -7.16 0.46
CA TYR A 114 2.50 -7.19 -0.18
C TYR A 114 3.50 -6.29 0.56
N LEU A 115 3.09 -5.07 0.92
CA LEU A 115 3.95 -4.12 1.64
C LEU A 115 4.23 -4.56 3.08
N ILE A 116 3.27 -5.23 3.73
CA ILE A 116 3.48 -5.90 5.02
C ILE A 116 4.49 -7.03 4.89
N HIS A 117 4.36 -7.89 3.88
CA HIS A 117 5.32 -8.95 3.61
C HIS A 117 6.73 -8.39 3.37
N LEU A 118 6.82 -7.28 2.63
CA LEU A 118 8.09 -6.60 2.31
C LEU A 118 8.81 -6.04 3.54
N ASN A 119 8.09 -5.69 4.62
CA ASN A 119 8.71 -5.22 5.87
C ASN A 119 9.78 -6.19 6.39
N GLY A 120 9.56 -7.51 6.31
CA GLY A 120 10.55 -8.50 6.75
C GLY A 120 11.89 -8.39 6.00
N LYS A 121 11.86 -8.16 4.69
CA LYS A 121 13.06 -7.90 3.88
C LYS A 121 13.72 -6.57 4.28
N LEU A 122 12.93 -5.51 4.43
CA LEU A 122 13.43 -4.18 4.78
C LEU A 122 14.08 -4.15 6.19
N VAL A 123 13.55 -4.94 7.13
CA VAL A 123 14.15 -5.12 8.46
C VAL A 123 15.57 -5.69 8.37
N GLU A 124 15.80 -6.67 7.49
CA GLU A 124 17.14 -7.21 7.26
C GLU A 124 18.05 -6.22 6.52
N GLU A 125 17.50 -5.51 5.53
CA GLU A 125 18.22 -4.50 4.75
C GLU A 125 18.60 -3.26 5.57
N ALA A 126 17.90 -2.97 6.66
CA ALA A 126 18.21 -1.86 7.57
C ALA A 126 19.51 -2.08 8.36
N LYS A 127 19.87 -3.34 8.66
CA LYS A 127 20.96 -3.68 9.61
C LYS A 127 22.34 -3.16 9.20
N PRO A 128 22.79 -3.27 7.93
CA PRO A 128 24.10 -2.76 7.51
C PRO A 128 24.27 -1.25 7.70
N TYR A 129 23.16 -0.51 7.73
CA TYR A 129 23.12 0.94 7.96
C TYR A 129 23.09 1.32 9.46
N GLY A 130 23.16 0.33 10.37
CA GLY A 130 23.00 0.55 11.81
C GLY A 130 21.59 0.96 12.23
N LEU A 131 20.61 0.81 11.34
CA LEU A 131 19.21 1.16 11.58
C LEU A 131 18.47 -0.02 12.19
N ARG A 132 17.57 0.24 13.15
CA ARG A 132 16.62 -0.76 13.64
C ARG A 132 15.23 -0.42 13.12
N MET A 133 14.85 -1.05 12.00
CA MET A 133 13.45 -1.06 11.58
C MET A 133 12.64 -2.05 12.43
N ALA A 134 11.46 -1.63 12.88
CA ALA A 134 10.55 -2.50 13.63
C ALA A 134 9.86 -3.49 12.66
N PRO A 135 9.81 -4.80 13.01
CA PRO A 135 8.96 -5.74 12.29
C PRO A 135 7.49 -5.32 12.41
N TYR A 136 6.66 -5.73 11.45
CA TYR A 136 5.27 -5.33 11.38
C TYR A 136 4.48 -5.61 12.68
N GLU A 137 4.73 -6.74 13.34
CA GLU A 137 4.11 -7.09 14.62
C GLU A 137 4.49 -6.09 15.72
N GLU A 138 5.76 -5.68 15.80
CA GLU A 138 6.21 -4.65 16.74
C GLU A 138 5.54 -3.31 16.41
N VAL A 139 5.38 -2.94 15.13
CA VAL A 139 4.65 -1.72 14.75
C VAL A 139 3.20 -1.76 15.25
N LEU A 140 2.52 -2.90 15.13
CA LEU A 140 1.15 -3.07 15.65
C LEU A 140 1.09 -2.92 17.17
N GLU A 141 2.07 -3.46 17.90
CA GLU A 141 2.17 -3.29 19.36
C GLU A 141 2.42 -1.84 19.74
N LEU A 142 3.38 -1.18 19.09
CA LEU A 142 3.73 0.22 19.33
C LEU A 142 2.55 1.16 19.04
N SER A 143 1.76 0.87 18.00
CA SER A 143 0.58 1.67 17.63
C SER A 143 -0.53 1.67 18.69
N LYS A 144 -0.57 0.66 19.56
CA LYS A 144 -1.54 0.52 20.65
C LYS A 144 -1.11 1.22 21.94
N LEU A 145 0.15 1.64 22.04
CA LEU A 145 0.67 2.32 23.21
C LEU A 145 -0.01 3.69 23.38
N SER A 146 -0.31 4.05 24.62
CA SER A 146 -0.88 5.36 24.97
C SER A 146 0.15 6.49 25.00
N ALA A 147 1.41 6.21 24.65
CA ALA A 147 2.47 7.21 24.59
C ALA A 147 2.12 8.29 23.56
N THR A 148 2.35 9.55 23.92
CA THR A 148 2.01 10.69 23.07
C THR A 148 3.22 11.57 22.84
N ARG A 149 3.27 12.22 21.67
CA ARG A 149 4.20 13.30 21.34
C ARG A 149 3.45 14.61 21.11
N VAL A 150 4.16 15.72 21.25
CA VAL A 150 3.65 17.04 20.88
C VAL A 150 3.86 17.25 19.38
N ALA A 151 2.81 17.69 18.69
CA ALA A 151 2.85 18.09 17.29
C ALA A 151 2.13 19.43 17.13
N GLY A 152 2.90 20.52 17.01
CA GLY A 152 2.37 21.88 17.12
C GLY A 152 1.78 22.11 18.51
N THR A 153 0.50 22.48 18.58
CA THR A 153 -0.24 22.67 19.84
C THR A 153 -0.96 21.40 20.32
N ASN A 154 -0.93 20.32 19.55
CA ASN A 154 -1.70 19.10 19.81
C ASN A 154 -0.84 18.01 20.45
N LYS A 155 -1.46 17.15 21.27
CA LYS A 155 -0.89 15.86 21.67
C LYS A 155 -1.46 14.77 20.76
N ILE A 156 -0.59 14.00 20.13
CA ILE A 156 -0.96 12.90 19.26
C ILE A 156 -0.20 11.63 19.68
N PRO A 157 -0.67 10.42 19.31
CA PRO A 157 0.09 9.19 19.57
C PRO A 157 1.53 9.27 19.06
N LEU A 158 2.48 8.74 19.84
CA LEU A 158 3.90 8.73 19.52
C LEU A 158 4.15 7.92 18.24
N PHE A 159 3.55 6.74 18.16
CA PHE A 159 3.67 5.81 17.04
C PHE A 159 2.38 5.83 16.19
N ARG A 160 2.47 6.37 14.97
CA ARG A 160 1.35 6.44 14.00
C ARG A 160 1.75 6.02 12.59
N SER A 161 3.00 5.64 12.40
CA SER A 161 3.55 5.29 11.09
C SER A 161 3.27 3.83 10.76
N ASN A 162 3.12 3.53 9.47
CA ASN A 162 3.04 2.16 8.97
C ASN A 162 4.38 1.44 9.14
N GLU A 163 5.48 2.19 9.04
CA GLU A 163 6.83 1.71 9.28
C GLU A 163 7.52 2.57 10.33
N ILE A 164 8.26 1.94 11.23
CA ILE A 164 8.98 2.62 12.32
C ILE A 164 10.45 2.25 12.23
N ILE A 165 11.30 3.26 12.13
CA ILE A 165 12.76 3.12 12.12
C ILE A 165 13.30 3.81 13.36
N PHE A 166 13.98 3.05 14.21
CA PHE A 166 14.74 3.57 15.33
C PHE A 166 16.19 3.80 14.92
N VAL A 167 16.72 4.95 15.32
CA VAL A 167 18.10 5.38 15.10
C VAL A 167 18.74 5.75 16.43
N ASP A 168 20.05 5.55 16.54
CA ASP A 168 20.85 5.99 17.68
C ASP A 168 21.96 6.97 17.25
N LYS A 169 22.76 7.45 18.20
CA LYS A 169 23.83 8.43 17.97
C LYS A 169 24.91 8.02 16.96
N SER A 170 25.02 6.73 16.63
CA SER A 170 25.99 6.19 15.67
C SER A 170 25.52 6.28 14.22
N VAL A 171 24.22 6.44 13.99
CA VAL A 171 23.61 6.53 12.67
C VAL A 171 23.83 7.92 12.07
N LYS A 172 24.17 7.98 10.78
CA LYS A 172 24.29 9.24 10.02
C LYS A 172 23.08 9.45 9.12
N GLY A 173 22.77 10.71 8.81
CA GLY A 173 21.72 11.06 7.86
C GLY A 173 21.93 10.44 6.46
N GLU A 174 23.18 10.22 6.04
CA GLU A 174 23.50 9.55 4.76
C GLU A 174 23.07 8.07 4.73
N ASP A 175 23.20 7.37 5.86
CA ASP A 175 22.79 5.97 6.00
C ASP A 175 21.26 5.87 5.90
N ILE A 176 20.56 6.79 6.58
CA ILE A 176 19.10 6.90 6.51
C ILE A 176 18.64 7.24 5.09
N LEU A 177 19.31 8.19 4.42
CA LEU A 177 18.98 8.58 3.04
C LEU A 177 19.07 7.37 2.11
N THR A 178 20.15 6.61 2.23
CA THR A 178 20.42 5.44 1.39
C THR A 178 19.35 4.38 1.61
N PHE A 179 19.02 4.08 2.87
CA PHE A 179 17.96 3.13 3.20
C PHE A 179 16.57 3.59 2.73
N MET A 180 16.25 4.89 2.86
CA MET A 180 14.98 5.42 2.35
C MET A 180 14.85 5.31 0.82
N LYS A 181 15.96 5.41 0.08
CA LYS A 181 15.98 5.14 -1.37
C LYS A 181 15.73 3.66 -1.66
N SER A 182 16.32 2.74 -0.90
CA SER A 182 15.98 1.31 -0.99
C SER A 182 14.49 1.08 -0.81
N ILE A 183 13.88 1.64 0.24
CA ILE A 183 12.44 1.53 0.46
C ILE A 183 11.65 2.10 -0.72
N TYR A 184 12.06 3.26 -1.25
CA TYR A 184 11.42 3.84 -2.44
C TYR A 184 11.45 2.90 -3.64
N SER A 185 12.59 2.29 -3.92
CA SER A 185 12.75 1.34 -5.03
C SER A 185 11.93 0.06 -4.84
N GLU A 186 11.78 -0.42 -3.61
CA GLU A 186 10.96 -1.59 -3.31
C GLU A 186 9.45 -1.27 -3.35
N TYR A 187 9.05 -0.06 -2.92
CA TYR A 187 7.67 0.39 -2.97
C TYR A 187 7.23 0.84 -4.37
N LYS A 188 8.18 1.26 -5.22
CA LYS A 188 7.94 1.68 -6.61
C LYS A 188 8.96 1.00 -7.54
N PRO A 189 8.88 -0.33 -7.72
CA PRO A 189 9.79 -1.04 -8.59
C PRO A 189 9.67 -0.47 -10.01
N GLN A 190 10.81 -0.11 -10.62
CA GLN A 190 10.86 0.53 -11.94
C GLN A 190 10.03 1.83 -12.03
N ASP A 191 9.94 2.56 -10.91
CA ASP A 191 9.09 3.75 -10.72
C ASP A 191 7.59 3.50 -10.93
N ASN A 192 7.16 2.23 -10.96
CA ASN A 192 5.76 1.86 -11.10
C ASN A 192 5.02 2.08 -9.76
N PRO A 193 3.93 2.89 -9.73
CA PRO A 193 3.24 3.22 -8.49
C PRO A 193 2.22 2.17 -8.02
N ALA A 194 2.06 1.04 -8.71
CA ALA A 194 0.98 0.08 -8.47
C ALA A 194 0.88 -0.39 -7.00
N LEU A 195 2.01 -0.65 -6.34
CA LEU A 195 2.04 -1.07 -4.94
C LEU A 195 1.59 0.02 -3.96
N LEU A 196 1.77 1.30 -4.30
CA LEU A 196 1.32 2.42 -3.47
C LEU A 196 -0.11 2.80 -3.82
N HIS A 197 -1.05 1.85 -3.65
CA HIS A 197 -2.44 2.04 -3.98
C HIS A 197 -2.97 3.38 -3.40
N PRO A 198 -3.81 4.15 -4.11
CA PRO A 198 -4.20 5.50 -3.65
C PRO A 198 -4.87 5.57 -2.26
N ARG A 199 -5.43 4.45 -1.80
CA ARG A 199 -6.01 4.30 -0.44
C ARG A 199 -5.00 3.82 0.61
N ALA A 200 -3.79 3.46 0.20
CA ALA A 200 -2.72 2.82 0.96
C ALA A 200 -1.43 3.68 0.91
N GLU A 201 -1.53 4.96 1.30
CA GLU A 201 -0.32 5.77 1.51
C GLU A 201 0.52 5.12 2.62
N ARG A 202 1.84 4.95 2.39
CA ARG A 202 2.74 4.41 3.40
C ARG A 202 3.47 5.55 4.10
N HIS A 203 3.28 5.63 5.42
CA HIS A 203 3.99 6.57 6.28
C HIS A 203 5.13 5.87 7.01
N ILE A 204 6.34 6.41 6.86
CA ILE A 204 7.54 5.94 7.56
C ILE A 204 7.91 6.99 8.60
N GLY A 205 8.02 6.57 9.87
CA GLY A 205 8.48 7.44 10.96
C GLY A 205 9.88 7.07 11.41
N ILE A 206 10.71 8.08 11.61
CA ILE A 206 12.07 7.95 12.13
C ILE A 206 12.10 8.48 13.56
N TYR A 207 12.62 7.66 14.46
CA TYR A 207 12.63 7.91 15.89
C TYR A 207 14.03 7.75 16.44
N TYR A 208 14.48 8.68 17.27
CA TYR A 208 15.68 8.49 18.06
C TYR A 208 15.37 7.62 19.28
N LEU A 209 16.19 6.60 19.51
CA LEU A 209 16.16 5.78 20.71
C LEU A 209 17.58 5.28 21.00
N PRO A 210 18.15 5.56 22.19
CA PRO A 210 19.49 5.10 22.53
C PRO A 210 19.63 3.58 22.39
N ASN A 211 20.78 3.14 21.87
CA ASN A 211 21.06 1.71 21.75
C ASN A 211 20.98 1.02 23.13
N GLY A 212 20.28 -0.09 23.20
CA GLY A 212 20.01 -0.82 24.45
C GLY A 212 18.80 -0.33 25.25
N GLU A 213 18.12 0.76 24.86
CA GLU A 213 16.88 1.17 25.52
C GLU A 213 15.72 0.21 25.17
N ALA A 214 15.21 -0.45 26.20
CA ALA A 214 14.12 -1.41 26.09
C ALA A 214 12.76 -0.71 26.06
N ASP A 215 12.61 0.40 26.79
CA ASP A 215 11.37 1.17 26.84
C ASP A 215 11.22 2.05 25.60
N LYS A 216 10.47 1.55 24.62
CA LYS A 216 10.20 2.26 23.36
C LYS A 216 9.41 3.55 23.56
N THR A 217 8.70 3.74 24.68
CA THR A 217 7.95 4.98 24.91
C THR A 217 8.84 6.20 25.13
N LYS A 218 10.13 6.00 25.41
CA LYS A 218 11.14 7.05 25.48
C LYS A 218 11.69 7.49 24.13
N ALA A 219 11.25 6.86 23.04
CA ALA A 219 11.69 7.25 21.71
C ALA A 219 11.24 8.69 21.40
N GLU A 220 12.14 9.47 20.80
CA GLU A 220 11.83 10.80 20.31
C GLU A 220 11.50 10.74 18.82
N TYR A 221 10.33 11.23 18.42
CA TYR A 221 9.99 11.35 17.01
C TYR A 221 10.85 12.44 16.35
N LEU A 222 11.60 12.09 15.31
CA LEU A 222 12.42 13.04 14.57
C LEU A 222 11.66 13.60 13.37
N ILE A 223 11.27 12.72 12.45
CA ILE A 223 10.68 13.09 11.17
C ILE A 223 9.91 11.92 10.57
N GLY A 224 9.03 12.18 9.60
CA GLY A 224 8.28 11.15 8.91
C GLY A 224 7.99 11.52 7.46
N PHE A 225 7.81 10.51 6.63
CA PHE A 225 7.72 10.63 5.17
C PHE A 225 6.56 9.80 4.64
N ARG A 226 5.88 10.34 3.62
CA ARG A 226 4.78 9.65 2.95
C ARG A 226 5.18 9.24 1.55
N TYR A 227 5.17 7.94 1.32
CA TYR A 227 5.33 7.34 0.03
C TYR A 227 3.94 7.24 -0.61
N MET A 228 3.76 7.97 -1.71
CA MET A 228 2.48 8.09 -2.43
C MET A 228 2.67 7.70 -3.89
N ALA A 229 1.69 7.03 -4.50
CA ALA A 229 1.72 6.66 -5.92
C ALA A 229 2.09 7.83 -6.84
N ARG A 230 1.45 8.99 -6.61
CA ARG A 230 1.63 10.19 -7.44
C ARG A 230 2.98 10.87 -7.28
N ASN A 231 3.68 10.63 -6.18
CA ASN A 231 4.89 11.36 -5.84
C ASN A 231 6.12 10.73 -6.49
N ASP A 232 6.98 11.55 -7.10
CA ASP A 232 8.35 11.13 -7.39
C ASP A 232 9.21 11.09 -6.11
N TRP A 233 10.48 10.69 -6.24
CA TRP A 233 11.40 10.63 -5.11
C TRP A 233 11.57 11.98 -4.41
N LYS A 234 11.71 13.07 -5.18
CA LYS A 234 11.88 14.41 -4.62
C LYS A 234 10.63 14.82 -3.84
N GLU A 235 9.45 14.63 -4.42
CA GLU A 235 8.16 14.95 -3.79
C GLU A 235 7.94 14.11 -2.53
N THR A 236 8.36 12.83 -2.54
CA THR A 236 8.37 11.96 -1.35
C THR A 236 9.20 12.56 -0.23
N MET A 237 10.42 13.02 -0.52
CA MET A 237 11.29 13.67 0.47
C MET A 237 10.67 14.96 1.02
N LEU A 238 10.06 15.77 0.15
CA LEU A 238 9.40 17.02 0.53
C LEU A 238 8.20 16.82 1.47
N THR A 239 7.61 15.62 1.54
CA THR A 239 6.54 15.33 2.52
C THR A 239 6.99 15.43 3.97
N GLY A 240 8.28 15.15 4.24
CA GLY A 240 8.85 15.25 5.57
C GLY A 240 9.57 16.57 5.82
N ILE A 241 10.44 17.01 4.90
CA ILE A 241 11.25 18.22 5.10
C ILE A 241 10.53 19.53 4.76
N GLY A 242 9.38 19.46 4.07
CA GLY A 242 8.64 20.61 3.57
C GLY A 242 9.15 21.14 2.22
N SER A 243 8.42 22.10 1.63
CA SER A 243 8.75 22.65 0.30
C SER A 243 9.96 23.58 0.35
N THR A 244 10.96 23.33 -0.50
CA THR A 244 12.21 24.11 -0.51
C THR A 244 12.54 24.82 -1.82
N GLY A 245 11.78 24.60 -2.91
CA GLY A 245 12.07 25.17 -4.25
C GLY A 245 13.38 24.66 -4.89
N LYS A 246 14.09 23.74 -4.23
CA LYS A 246 15.40 23.22 -4.65
C LYS A 246 15.27 22.02 -5.59
N ASP A 247 16.36 21.65 -6.26
CA ASP A 247 16.47 20.39 -7.02
C ASP A 247 16.60 19.16 -6.09
N THR A 248 16.55 17.95 -6.66
CA THR A 248 16.59 16.69 -5.90
C THR A 248 17.87 16.53 -5.09
N PHE A 249 19.04 16.86 -5.65
CA PHE A 249 20.32 16.71 -4.96
C PHE A 249 20.42 17.65 -3.74
N ALA A 250 19.97 18.89 -3.90
CA ALA A 250 19.92 19.85 -2.82
C ALA A 250 18.90 19.44 -1.73
N VAL A 251 17.77 18.85 -2.12
CA VAL A 251 16.78 18.26 -1.18
C VAL A 251 17.42 17.12 -0.36
N GLU A 252 18.13 16.19 -1.00
CA GLU A 252 18.82 15.09 -0.32
C GLU A 252 19.89 15.57 0.65
N ARG A 253 20.73 16.52 0.22
CA ARG A 253 21.77 17.11 1.07
C ARG A 253 21.16 17.81 2.29
N ASP A 254 20.07 18.54 2.09
CA ASP A 254 19.40 19.25 3.18
C ASP A 254 18.74 18.25 4.15
N PHE A 255 18.15 17.17 3.64
CA PHE A 255 17.63 16.06 4.44
C PHE A 255 18.71 15.47 5.36
N VAL A 256 19.90 15.15 4.83
CA VAL A 256 21.01 14.59 5.63
C VAL A 256 21.37 15.55 6.76
N LYS A 257 21.52 16.84 6.46
CA LYS A 257 21.86 17.86 7.46
C LYS A 257 20.80 18.01 8.55
N ILE A 258 19.51 17.96 8.17
CA ILE A 258 18.39 18.06 9.12
C ILE A 258 18.40 16.85 10.06
N LEU A 259 18.56 15.64 9.53
CA LEU A 259 18.60 14.43 10.35
C LEU A 259 19.81 14.39 11.28
N ASP A 260 21.01 14.72 10.77
CA ASP A 260 22.21 14.81 11.61
C ASP A 260 22.02 15.83 12.75
N HIS A 261 21.35 16.95 12.47
CA HIS A 261 21.03 17.95 13.48
C HIS A 261 20.03 17.43 14.52
N MET A 262 18.94 16.79 14.07
CA MET A 262 17.91 16.20 14.94
C MET A 262 18.50 15.12 15.85
N ILE A 263 19.28 14.18 15.31
CA ILE A 263 19.93 13.13 16.10
C ILE A 263 20.84 13.75 17.16
N ARG A 264 21.63 14.77 16.81
CA ARG A 264 22.50 15.47 17.78
C ARG A 264 21.75 16.18 18.88
N GLN A 265 20.53 16.68 18.63
CA GLN A 265 19.70 17.34 19.63
C GLN A 265 19.04 16.34 20.60
N SER A 266 18.87 15.09 20.18
CA SER A 266 18.28 14.01 20.98
C SER A 266 19.28 13.28 21.88
N ILE A 267 20.58 13.55 21.77
CA ILE A 267 21.66 13.01 22.64
C ILE A 267 21.71 13.80 23.95
#